data_AF-G8JQ80-F1
#
_entry.id   AF-G8JQ80-F1
#
_cell.length_a   1.000
_cell.length_b   1.000
_cell.length_c   1.000
_cell.angle_alpha   90.00
_cell.angle_beta   90.00
_cell.angle_gamma   90.00
#
_symmetry.space_group_name_H-M   'P 1'
#
loop_
_entity.id
_entity.type
_entity.pdbx_description
1 polymer ?
#
loop_
_entity_poly.entity_id
_entity_poly.type
_entity_poly.pdbx_seq_one_letter_code
_entity_poly.pdbx_strand_id
1 'polypeptide(L)'
;MSNVLRMSLERFQKEPLEENRDYVVLQQARDHAAGQLPDLRYLSKQMQQLYQQLDKTRNYQEFVDVLMKNKPLLREIFTLEKMSQRAAVSPKINWRKYGLDVEEYLIENHREALGEDCGWAFNDDD
;
A
#
# COMPACT_ATOMS: atom_id res chain seq x y z
N MET A 1 -2.14 26.20 23.52
CA MET A 1 -3.12 25.72 22.52
C MET A 1 -3.81 26.92 21.88
N SER A 2 -3.74 27.06 20.55
CA SER A 2 -4.41 28.16 19.85
C SER A 2 -5.94 27.95 19.80
N ASN A 3 -6.73 29.02 19.81
CA ASN A 3 -8.20 28.93 19.70
C ASN A 3 -8.66 28.19 18.42
N VAL A 4 -7.84 28.20 17.38
CA VAL A 4 -8.11 27.54 16.09
C VAL A 4 -8.06 26.01 16.23
N LEU A 5 -7.07 25.48 16.95
CA LEU A 5 -6.95 24.03 17.20
C LEU A 5 -8.14 23.51 18.02
N ARG A 6 -8.60 24.30 19.00
CA ARG A 6 -9.75 23.93 19.83
C ARG A 6 -11.05 23.89 19.04
N MET A 7 -11.26 24.84 18.12
CA MET A 7 -12.42 24.84 17.21
C MET A 7 -12.35 23.71 16.17
N SER A 8 -11.15 23.37 15.66
CA SER A 8 -10.95 22.23 14.74
C SER A 8 -11.29 20.90 15.43
N LEU A 9 -10.82 20.72 16.67
CA LEU A 9 -11.06 19.52 17.47
C LEU A 9 -12.54 19.36 17.84
N GLU A 10 -13.21 20.44 18.24
CA GLU A 10 -14.65 20.41 18.54
C GLU A 10 -15.51 20.12 17.31
N ARG A 11 -15.08 20.53 16.11
CA ARG A 11 -15.74 20.15 14.84
C ARG A 11 -15.50 18.69 14.52
N PHE A 12 -14.26 18.23 14.60
CA PHE A 12 -13.91 16.81 14.38
C PHE A 12 -14.68 15.86 15.32
N GLN A 13 -14.93 16.25 16.57
CA GLN A 13 -15.67 15.44 17.53
C GLN A 13 -17.19 15.42 17.30
N LYS A 14 -17.75 16.38 16.55
CA LYS A 14 -19.20 16.52 16.32
C LYS A 14 -19.64 16.15 14.91
N GLU A 15 -18.74 16.28 13.94
CA GLU A 15 -18.98 15.97 12.54
C GLU A 15 -18.86 14.45 12.32
N PRO A 16 -19.82 13.81 11.64
CA PRO A 16 -19.72 12.39 11.31
C PRO A 16 -18.47 12.14 10.44
N LEU A 17 -17.76 11.05 10.73
CA LEU A 17 -16.49 10.70 10.07
C LEU A 17 -16.63 10.64 8.55
N GLU A 18 -17.79 10.22 8.07
CA GLU A 18 -18.14 10.08 6.65
C GLU A 18 -18.18 11.43 5.90
N GLU A 19 -18.37 12.55 6.62
CA GLU A 19 -18.34 13.89 6.03
C GLU A 19 -16.92 14.50 6.03
N ASN A 20 -15.98 13.89 6.77
CA ASN A 20 -14.60 14.34 6.80
C ASN A 20 -13.87 13.96 5.50
N ARG A 21 -13.43 14.99 4.77
CA ARG A 21 -12.73 14.82 3.48
C ARG A 21 -11.44 13.99 3.58
N ASP A 22 -10.66 14.15 4.64
CA ASP A 22 -9.44 13.35 4.80
C ASP A 22 -9.77 11.89 5.09
N TYR A 23 -10.81 11.65 5.88
CA TYR A 23 -11.26 10.30 6.18
C TYR A 23 -11.73 9.59 4.89
N VAL A 24 -12.45 10.29 4.02
CA VAL A 24 -12.83 9.76 2.70
C VAL A 24 -11.60 9.47 1.84
N VAL A 25 -10.58 10.33 1.85
CA VAL A 25 -9.31 10.10 1.12
C VAL A 25 -8.58 8.86 1.66
N LEU A 26 -8.48 8.71 2.98
CA LEU A 26 -7.91 7.50 3.61
C LEU A 26 -8.70 6.25 3.26
N GLN A 27 -10.02 6.34 3.29
CA GLN A 27 -10.90 5.22 2.98
C GLN A 27 -10.72 4.78 1.52
N GLN A 28 -10.67 5.74 0.58
CA GLN A 28 -10.39 5.44 -0.83
C GLN A 28 -9.01 4.81 -1.02
N ALA A 29 -7.98 5.32 -0.34
CA ALA A 29 -6.64 4.76 -0.43
C ALA A 29 -6.56 3.35 0.16
N ARG A 30 -7.24 3.10 1.29
CA ARG A 30 -7.39 1.78 1.90
C ARG A 30 -8.11 0.82 0.95
N ASP A 31 -9.23 1.23 0.37
CA ASP A 31 -10.03 0.38 -0.51
C ASP A 31 -9.29 0.08 -1.82
N HIS A 32 -8.51 1.04 -2.33
CA HIS A 32 -7.61 0.83 -3.45
C HIS A 32 -6.51 -0.20 -3.13
N ALA A 33 -5.82 -0.04 -2.00
CA ALA A 33 -4.80 -0.98 -1.56
C ALA A 33 -5.39 -2.38 -1.30
N ALA A 34 -6.57 -2.45 -0.68
CA ALA A 34 -7.29 -3.70 -0.44
C ALA A 34 -7.71 -4.38 -1.75
N GLY A 35 -8.06 -3.60 -2.78
CA GLY A 35 -8.36 -4.11 -4.12
C GLY A 35 -7.13 -4.66 -4.87
N GLN A 36 -5.94 -4.11 -4.63
CA GLN A 36 -4.69 -4.57 -5.24
C GLN A 36 -4.09 -5.81 -4.57
N LEU A 37 -4.41 -6.03 -3.28
CA LEU A 37 -3.84 -7.11 -2.49
C LEU A 37 -4.11 -8.52 -3.06
N PRO A 38 -5.31 -8.86 -3.56
CA PRO A 38 -5.58 -10.14 -4.22
C PRO A 38 -4.72 -10.36 -5.46
N ASP A 39 -4.56 -9.32 -6.30
CA ASP A 39 -3.79 -9.39 -7.55
C ASP A 39 -2.31 -9.65 -7.25
N LEU A 40 -1.74 -8.96 -6.26
CA LEU A 40 -0.36 -9.20 -5.81
C LEU A 40 -0.17 -10.60 -5.20
N ARG A 41 -1.13 -11.10 -4.43
CA ARG A 41 -1.09 -12.46 -3.88
C ARG A 41 -1.18 -13.53 -4.96
N TYR A 42 -2.06 -13.32 -5.94
CA TYR A 42 -2.18 -14.20 -7.10
C TYR A 42 -0.86 -14.21 -7.88
N LEU A 43 -0.32 -13.03 -8.20
CA LEU A 43 0.96 -12.88 -8.89
C LEU A 43 2.09 -13.60 -8.17
N SER A 44 2.22 -13.41 -6.85
CA SER A 44 3.25 -14.07 -6.03
C SER A 44 3.16 -15.59 -6.12
N LYS A 45 1.95 -16.16 -6.03
CA LYS A 45 1.73 -17.61 -6.18
C LYS A 45 2.12 -18.10 -7.57
N GLN A 46 1.77 -17.37 -8.62
CA GLN A 46 2.12 -17.75 -9.99
C GLN A 46 3.64 -17.72 -10.23
N MET A 47 4.33 -16.71 -9.70
CA MET A 47 5.79 -16.66 -9.75
C MET A 47 6.42 -17.84 -9.01
N GLN A 48 5.94 -18.18 -7.81
CA GLN A 48 6.40 -19.34 -7.06
C GLN A 48 6.22 -20.65 -7.86
N GLN A 49 5.06 -20.82 -8.51
CA GLN A 49 4.81 -21.99 -9.36
C GLN A 49 5.76 -22.05 -10.56
N LEU A 50 6.01 -20.91 -11.22
CA LEU A 50 6.98 -20.83 -12.32
C LEU A 50 8.39 -21.20 -11.84
N TYR A 51 8.85 -20.65 -10.73
CA TYR A 51 10.16 -20.99 -10.16
C TYR A 51 10.28 -22.48 -9.84
N GLN A 52 9.25 -23.09 -9.25
CA GLN A 52 9.24 -24.54 -8.99
C GLN A 52 9.28 -25.38 -10.27
N GLN A 53 8.72 -24.89 -11.39
CA GLN A 53 8.81 -25.58 -12.67
C GLN A 53 10.20 -25.44 -13.28
N LEU A 54 10.80 -24.24 -13.18
CA LEU A 54 12.16 -23.98 -13.66
C LEU A 54 13.21 -24.79 -12.88
N ASP A 55 13.05 -24.91 -11.57
CA ASP A 55 13.94 -25.70 -10.70
C ASP A 55 13.98 -27.19 -11.06
N LYS A 56 12.91 -27.70 -11.67
CA LYS A 56 12.82 -29.10 -12.12
C LYS A 56 13.47 -29.35 -13.48
N THR A 57 13.89 -28.31 -14.19
CA THR A 57 14.49 -28.43 -15.52
C THR A 57 15.93 -28.93 -15.40
N ARG A 58 16.30 -29.93 -16.21
CA ARG A 58 17.62 -30.57 -16.14
C ARG A 58 18.56 -30.17 -17.27
N ASN A 59 18.03 -29.49 -18.28
CA ASN A 59 18.77 -29.03 -19.43
C ASN A 59 18.15 -27.76 -20.03
N TYR A 60 18.92 -27.09 -20.90
CA TYR A 60 18.53 -25.83 -21.51
C TYR A 60 17.25 -25.93 -22.37
N GLN A 61 17.02 -27.07 -23.02
CA GLN A 61 15.83 -27.26 -23.86
C GLN A 61 14.56 -27.32 -23.01
N GLU A 62 14.57 -28.10 -21.94
CA GLU A 62 13.46 -28.16 -20.97
C GLU A 62 13.19 -26.79 -20.34
N PHE A 63 14.23 -26.03 -20.05
CA PHE A 63 14.10 -24.65 -19.56
C PHE A 63 13.38 -23.75 -20.56
N VAL A 64 13.81 -23.75 -21.83
CA VAL A 64 13.17 -22.97 -22.89
C VAL A 64 11.72 -23.41 -23.10
N ASP A 65 11.46 -24.72 -23.08
CA ASP A 65 10.12 -25.29 -23.25
C ASP A 65 9.18 -24.86 -22.11
N VAL A 66 9.66 -24.88 -20.86
CA VAL A 66 8.90 -24.39 -19.69
C VAL A 66 8.62 -22.89 -19.80
N LEU A 67 9.58 -22.07 -20.23
CA LEU A 67 9.36 -20.63 -20.44
C LEU A 67 8.34 -20.37 -21.56
N MET A 68 8.46 -21.07 -22.68
CA MET A 68 7.55 -20.92 -23.82
C MET A 68 6.13 -21.36 -23.47
N LYS A 69 5.98 -22.45 -22.70
CA LYS A 69 4.70 -22.91 -22.18
C LYS A 69 4.06 -21.91 -21.22
N ASN A 70 4.85 -21.22 -20.41
CA ASN A 70 4.39 -20.22 -19.45
C ASN A 70 4.45 -18.77 -19.99
N LYS A 71 4.63 -18.58 -21.30
CA LYS A 71 4.68 -17.24 -21.93
C LYS A 71 3.46 -16.34 -21.60
N PRO A 72 2.21 -16.85 -21.57
CA PRO A 72 1.06 -16.03 -21.15
C PRO A 72 1.20 -15.54 -19.71
N LEU A 73 1.67 -16.41 -18.82
CA LEU A 73 1.87 -16.08 -17.41
C LEU A 73 2.99 -15.05 -17.23
N LEU A 74 4.12 -15.21 -17.94
CA LEU A 74 5.19 -14.22 -17.95
C LEU A 74 4.69 -12.85 -18.41
N ARG A 75 3.86 -12.80 -19.46
CA ARG A 75 3.28 -11.54 -19.93
C ARG A 75 2.38 -10.89 -18.89
N GLU A 76 1.57 -11.69 -18.19
CA GLU A 76 0.73 -11.22 -17.09
C GLU A 76 1.57 -10.69 -15.93
N ILE A 77 2.62 -11.43 -15.53
CA ILE A 77 3.59 -11.01 -14.51
C ILE A 77 4.19 -9.65 -14.85
N PHE A 78 4.75 -9.49 -16.05
CA PHE A 78 5.37 -8.22 -16.47
C PHE A 78 4.36 -7.07 -16.58
N THR A 79 3.10 -7.36 -16.92
CA THR A 79 2.05 -6.35 -16.99
C THR A 79 1.68 -5.85 -15.60
N LEU A 80 1.47 -6.76 -14.65
CA LEU A 80 1.15 -6.44 -13.27
C LEU A 80 2.32 -5.78 -12.54
N GLU A 81 3.56 -6.23 -12.78
CA GLU A 81 4.76 -5.59 -12.24
C GLU A 81 4.89 -4.14 -12.72
N LYS A 82 4.67 -3.88 -14.01
CA LYS A 82 4.67 -2.52 -14.56
C LYS A 82 3.58 -1.64 -13.94
N MET A 83 2.43 -2.21 -13.58
CA MET A 83 1.38 -1.50 -12.87
C MET A 83 1.77 -1.22 -11.42
N SER A 84 2.43 -2.17 -10.74
CA SER A 84 2.92 -2.02 -9.37
C SER A 84 4.08 -1.05 -9.23
N GLN A 85 4.94 -0.90 -10.26
CA GLN A 85 6.06 0.04 -10.26
C GLN A 85 5.62 1.51 -10.38
N ARG A 86 4.35 1.77 -10.74
CA ARG A 86 3.76 3.10 -10.57
C ARG A 86 3.53 3.27 -9.08
N ALA A 87 4.50 3.88 -8.39
CA ALA A 87 4.44 4.15 -6.96
C ALA A 87 3.02 4.62 -6.58
N ALA A 88 2.36 3.86 -5.73
CA ALA A 88 1.07 4.27 -5.17
C ALA A 88 1.32 5.61 -4.49
N VAL A 89 0.69 6.66 -5.00
CA VAL A 89 0.80 8.00 -4.41
C VAL A 89 0.16 7.91 -3.03
N SER A 90 0.98 7.96 -1.99
CA SER A 90 0.47 8.00 -0.62
C SER A 90 -0.41 9.25 -0.48
N PRO A 91 -1.66 9.13 0.00
CA PRO A 91 -2.42 10.29 0.42
C PRO A 91 -1.61 11.05 1.48
N LYS A 92 -1.65 12.37 1.37
CA LYS A 92 -1.01 13.27 2.30
C LYS A 92 -2.06 13.88 3.20
N ILE A 93 -1.85 13.79 4.51
CA ILE A 93 -2.77 14.31 5.52
C ILE A 93 -1.95 15.11 6.50
N ASN A 94 -2.38 16.35 6.71
CA ASN A 94 -1.85 17.19 7.77
C ASN A 94 -2.52 16.79 9.08
N TRP A 95 -1.83 15.99 9.89
CA TRP A 95 -2.35 15.46 11.16
C TRP A 95 -2.33 16.52 12.27
N ARG A 96 -1.43 17.51 12.16
CA ARG A 96 -1.34 18.64 13.09
C ARG A 96 -2.63 19.44 13.20
N LYS A 97 -3.45 19.47 12.15
CA LYS A 97 -4.77 20.15 12.20
C LYS A 97 -5.76 19.51 13.17
N TYR A 98 -5.53 18.24 13.54
CA TYR A 98 -6.24 17.52 14.58
C TYR A 98 -5.53 17.56 15.93
N GLY A 99 -4.37 18.23 16.00
CA GLY A 99 -3.54 18.27 17.20
C GLY A 99 -2.78 16.98 17.48
N LEU A 100 -2.60 16.13 16.45
CA LEU A 100 -1.87 14.87 16.56
C LEU A 100 -0.48 15.03 15.94
N ASP A 101 0.55 14.71 16.72
CA ASP A 101 1.87 14.39 16.19
C ASP A 101 1.91 12.86 15.97
N VAL A 102 2.03 12.45 14.71
CA VAL A 102 1.94 11.04 14.33
C VAL A 102 3.16 10.25 14.81
N GLU A 103 4.34 10.86 14.79
CA GLU A 103 5.57 10.20 15.19
C GLU A 103 5.56 9.94 16.70
N GLU A 104 5.21 10.97 17.49
CA GLU A 104 5.04 10.83 18.93
C GLU A 104 3.96 9.79 19.27
N TYR A 105 2.80 9.84 18.61
CA TYR A 105 1.71 8.89 18.83
C TYR A 105 2.11 7.44 18.53
N LEU A 106 2.90 7.19 17.47
CA LEU A 106 3.33 5.84 17.12
C LEU A 106 4.34 5.28 18.14
N ILE A 107 5.25 6.11 18.63
CA ILE A 107 6.22 5.74 19.68
C ILE A 107 5.49 5.41 20.98
N GLU A 108 4.55 6.26 21.41
CA GLU A 108 3.78 6.02 22.64
C GLU A 108 2.97 4.71 22.60
N ASN A 109 2.60 4.26 21.39
CA ASN A 109 1.81 3.04 21.19
C ASN A 109 2.63 1.83 20.76
N HIS A 110 3.97 1.89 20.80
CA HIS A 110 4.89 0.82 20.39
C HIS A 110 4.65 0.34 18.95
N ARG A 111 4.46 1.30 18.04
CA ARG A 111 4.18 1.09 16.61
C ARG A 111 5.18 1.83 15.73
N GLU A 112 6.43 1.95 16.17
CA GLU A 112 7.46 2.72 15.46
C GLU A 112 7.75 2.15 14.07
N ALA A 113 7.67 0.82 13.92
CA ALA A 113 7.89 0.13 12.65
C ALA A 113 6.81 0.42 11.59
N LEU A 114 5.65 0.97 11.97
CA LEU A 114 4.51 1.09 11.05
C LEU A 114 4.81 2.04 9.87
N GLY A 115 5.62 3.08 10.09
CA GLY A 115 6.03 3.98 9.01
C GLY A 115 6.92 3.29 7.96
N GLU A 116 7.84 2.45 8.41
CA GLU A 116 8.71 1.66 7.54
C GLU A 116 7.94 0.52 6.85
N ASP A 117 7.13 -0.22 7.62
CA ASP A 117 6.36 -1.37 7.15
C ASP A 117 5.29 -0.97 6.11
N CYS A 118 4.67 0.20 6.29
CA CYS A 118 3.67 0.67 5.33
C CYS A 118 4.32 1.28 4.08
N GLY A 119 5.60 1.70 4.14
CA GLY A 119 6.26 2.47 3.08
C GLY A 119 5.66 3.88 2.90
N TRP A 120 4.88 4.33 3.88
CA TRP A 120 4.18 5.62 3.85
C TRP A 120 4.90 6.52 4.83
N ALA A 121 5.74 7.42 4.30
CA ALA A 121 6.22 8.52 5.11
C ALA A 121 5.00 9.37 5.51
N PHE A 122 4.72 9.47 6.81
CA PHE A 122 3.71 10.35 7.37
C PHE A 122 4.16 11.81 7.20
N ASN A 123 4.27 12.24 5.95
CA ASN A 123 4.63 13.59 5.60
C ASN A 123 3.38 14.45 5.79
N ASP A 124 3.36 15.22 6.87
CA ASP A 124 2.47 16.38 6.97
C ASP A 124 2.78 17.30 5.77
N ASP A 125 1.77 17.66 4.98
CA ASP A 125 1.92 18.81 4.08
C ASP A 125 1.92 20.08 4.96
N ASP A 126 3.00 20.88 4.83
CA ASP A 126 3.15 22.21 5.43
C ASP A 126 1.98 23.16 5.09
#